data_AF-A0A2D6AIM5-F1
#
_entry.id   AF-A0A2D6AIM5-F1
#
_cell.length_a   1.000
_cell.length_b   1.000
_cell.length_c   1.000
_cell.angle_alpha   90.00
_cell.angle_beta   90.00
_cell.angle_gamma   90.00
#
_symmetry.space_group_name_H-M   'P 1'
#
loop_
_entity.id
_entity.type
_entity.pdbx_description
1 polymer ?
#
loop_
_entity_poly.entity_id
_entity_poly.type
_entity_poly.pdbx_seq_one_letter_code
_entity_poly.pdbx_strand_id
1 'polypeptide(L)'
;MNNYLYIGSAPCDEDCAQVGTDGYREQALKECNALLAQMHRKMEPEPDGAQLALRWHPHDFGSYASVVCYYDPNIEEAIDYAVKCENNLPENWDEQAREELGLS
;
A
#
# COMPACT_ATOMS: atom_id res chain seq x y z
N MET A 1 7.54 2.75 -15.58
CA MET A 1 6.46 1.75 -15.42
C MET A 1 5.14 2.49 -15.28
N ASN A 2 4.15 2.19 -16.13
CA ASN A 2 2.80 2.80 -16.05
C ASN A 2 1.74 1.82 -15.51
N ASN A 3 2.05 0.52 -15.49
CA ASN A 3 1.14 -0.51 -14.98
C ASN A 3 1.37 -0.68 -13.49
N TYR A 4 0.29 -0.85 -12.75
CA TYR A 4 0.33 -1.12 -11.32
C TYR A 4 -0.89 -1.92 -10.87
N LEU A 5 -0.72 -2.69 -9.81
CA LEU A 5 -1.82 -3.30 -9.06
C LEU A 5 -2.08 -2.49 -7.79
N TYR A 6 -3.35 -2.41 -7.39
CA TYR A 6 -3.74 -1.82 -6.11
C TYR A 6 -3.50 -2.82 -5.00
N ILE A 7 -2.78 -2.42 -3.95
CA ILE A 7 -2.56 -3.28 -2.80
C ILE A 7 -3.57 -2.95 -1.71
N GLY A 8 -3.62 -1.69 -1.27
CA GLY A 8 -4.54 -1.24 -0.23
C GLY A 8 -4.10 0.08 0.38
N SER A 9 -4.95 0.67 1.24
CA SER A 9 -4.62 1.84 2.07
C SER A 9 -4.36 1.48 3.54
N ALA A 10 -4.80 0.28 3.95
CA ALA A 10 -4.61 -0.36 5.25
C ALA A 10 -4.68 -1.91 5.05
N PRO A 11 -4.38 -2.72 6.07
CA PRO A 11 -4.71 -4.15 6.10
C PRO A 11 -6.19 -4.40 5.84
N CYS A 12 -6.55 -5.58 5.31
CA CYS A 12 -7.90 -5.80 4.80
C CYS A 12 -9.01 -5.84 5.86
N ASP A 13 -8.67 -6.17 7.12
CA ASP A 13 -9.63 -6.24 8.24
C ASP A 13 -9.55 -5.01 9.15
N GLU A 14 -8.83 -3.96 8.75
CA GLU A 14 -8.62 -2.74 9.55
C GLU A 14 -9.37 -1.54 8.95
N ASP A 15 -9.84 -0.65 9.82
CA ASP A 15 -10.38 0.63 9.39
C ASP A 15 -9.29 1.49 8.72
N CYS A 16 -9.67 2.25 7.69
CA CYS A 16 -8.78 3.19 7.01
C CYS A 16 -9.34 4.61 7.00
N ALA A 17 -8.46 5.58 6.79
CA ALA A 17 -8.80 6.98 6.65
C ALA A 17 -9.87 7.20 5.58
N GLN A 18 -10.91 7.98 5.91
CA GLN A 18 -12.04 8.23 5.02
C GLN A 18 -11.88 9.57 4.30
N VAL A 19 -11.98 9.55 2.96
CA VAL A 19 -11.91 10.77 2.15
C VAL A 19 -13.01 11.74 2.57
N GLY A 20 -12.64 13.01 2.77
CA GLY A 20 -13.59 14.06 3.16
C GLY A 20 -13.70 14.30 4.66
N THR A 21 -12.92 13.60 5.49
CA THR A 21 -12.77 13.92 6.92
C THR A 21 -11.62 14.91 7.16
N ASP A 22 -11.71 15.67 8.25
CA ASP A 22 -10.62 16.55 8.69
C ASP A 22 -9.38 15.72 9.01
N GLY A 23 -8.21 16.17 8.53
CA GLY A 23 -6.95 15.45 8.72
C GLY A 23 -6.77 14.22 7.83
N TYR A 24 -7.71 13.92 6.92
CA TYR A 24 -7.65 12.76 6.02
C TYR A 24 -6.28 12.57 5.37
N ARG A 25 -5.72 13.63 4.78
CA ARG A 25 -4.47 13.54 4.02
C ARG A 25 -3.29 13.09 4.89
N GLU A 26 -3.22 13.59 6.12
CA GLU A 26 -2.17 13.22 7.07
C GLU A 26 -2.34 11.78 7.55
N GLN A 27 -3.58 11.39 7.87
CA GLN A 27 -3.88 10.05 8.34
C GLN A 27 -3.66 8.99 7.25
N ALA A 28 -4.16 9.22 6.03
CA ALA A 28 -3.97 8.34 4.90
C ALA A 28 -2.48 8.16 4.54
N LEU A 29 -1.67 9.23 4.67
CA LEU A 29 -0.22 9.12 4.51
C LEU A 29 0.42 8.25 5.58
N LYS A 30 0.04 8.40 6.86
CA LYS A 30 0.57 7.57 7.93
C LYS A 30 0.24 6.10 7.71
N GLU A 31 -1.02 5.78 7.44
CA GLU A 31 -1.49 4.41 7.19
C GLU A 31 -0.82 3.79 5.96
N CYS A 32 -0.76 4.51 4.83
CA CYS A 32 -0.12 3.99 3.62
C CYS A 32 1.39 3.78 3.80
N ASN A 33 2.08 4.65 4.55
CA ASN A 33 3.51 4.46 4.84
C ASN A 33 3.73 3.27 5.78
N ALA A 34 2.91 3.12 6.82
CA ALA A 34 2.97 1.97 7.73
C ALA A 34 2.70 0.66 6.96
N LEU A 35 1.72 0.66 6.06
CA LEU A 35 1.41 -0.50 5.22
C LEU A 35 2.56 -0.80 4.25
N LEU A 36 3.11 0.21 3.59
CA LEU A 36 4.25 0.05 2.69
C LEU A 36 5.45 -0.58 3.43
N ALA A 37 5.77 -0.07 4.62
CA ALA A 37 6.84 -0.61 5.45
C ALA A 37 6.54 -2.06 5.90
N GLN A 38 5.31 -2.36 6.30
CA GLN A 38 4.89 -3.72 6.66
C GLN A 38 4.98 -4.69 5.46
N MET A 39 4.60 -4.25 4.27
CA MET A 39 4.75 -5.02 3.04
C MET A 39 6.24 -5.31 2.77
N HIS A 40 7.14 -4.33 2.90
CA HIS A 40 8.58 -4.56 2.75
C HIS A 40 9.16 -5.53 3.79
N ARG A 41 8.58 -5.62 5.00
CA ARG A 41 8.98 -6.62 5.99
C ARG A 41 8.48 -8.03 5.65
N LYS A 42 7.28 -8.14 5.06
CA LYS A 42 6.61 -9.41 4.75
C LYS A 42 7.09 -10.04 3.43
N MET A 43 7.41 -9.20 2.45
CA MET A 43 7.73 -9.63 1.09
C MET A 43 9.23 -9.82 0.91
N GLU A 44 9.59 -10.62 -0.09
CA GLU A 44 10.96 -10.61 -0.61
C GLU A 44 11.27 -9.24 -1.25
N PRO A 45 12.56 -8.87 -1.39
CA PRO A 45 12.94 -7.65 -2.11
C PRO A 45 12.33 -7.58 -3.50
N GLU A 46 12.00 -6.38 -3.97
CA GLU A 46 11.43 -6.22 -5.30
C GLU A 46 12.39 -6.70 -6.40
N PRO A 47 11.93 -7.52 -7.36
CA PRO A 47 12.72 -7.87 -8.54
C PRO A 47 12.79 -6.69 -9.52
N ASP A 48 13.66 -6.84 -10.52
CA ASP A 48 13.76 -5.87 -11.61
C ASP A 48 12.40 -5.64 -12.28
N GLY A 49 12.03 -4.37 -12.42
CA GLY A 49 10.76 -3.99 -13.04
C GLY A 49 9.55 -4.07 -12.11
N ALA A 50 9.70 -4.39 -10.82
CA ALA A 50 8.66 -4.24 -9.81
C ALA A 50 9.03 -3.18 -8.77
N GLN A 51 8.03 -2.51 -8.19
CA GLN A 51 8.26 -1.54 -7.12
C GLN A 51 7.01 -1.32 -6.27
N LEU A 52 7.10 -1.50 -4.95
CA LEU A 52 6.06 -1.04 -4.03
C LEU A 52 6.18 0.46 -3.80
N ALA A 53 5.05 1.17 -3.83
CA ALA A 53 5.06 2.62 -3.70
C ALA A 53 3.72 3.17 -3.19
N LEU A 54 3.78 4.37 -2.62
CA LEU A 54 2.60 5.18 -2.35
C LEU A 54 2.16 5.89 -3.63
N ARG A 55 0.85 5.87 -3.92
CA ARG A 55 0.24 6.60 -5.04
C ARG A 55 -0.99 7.37 -4.59
N TRP A 56 -1.11 8.61 -5.08
CA TRP A 56 -2.31 9.41 -4.95
C TRP A 56 -3.17 9.28 -6.21
N HIS A 57 -4.46 9.06 -6.00
CA HIS A 57 -5.44 8.91 -7.06
C HIS A 57 -6.43 10.07 -7.01
N PRO A 58 -6.58 10.84 -8.10
CA PRO A 58 -7.55 11.92 -8.14
C PRO A 58 -8.99 11.35 -8.14
N HIS A 59 -9.86 11.93 -7.32
CA HIS A 59 -11.29 11.62 -7.25
C HIS A 59 -12.09 12.93 -7.11
N ASP A 60 -13.40 12.89 -7.40
CA ASP A 60 -14.26 14.08 -7.44
C ASP A 60 -14.34 14.82 -6.09
N PHE A 61 -14.08 14.12 -4.99
CA PHE A 61 -14.16 14.64 -3.61
C PHE A 61 -12.78 14.85 -2.96
N GLY A 62 -11.71 14.82 -3.75
CA GLY A 62 -10.32 14.92 -3.28
C GLY A 62 -9.46 13.79 -3.82
N SER A 63 -8.16 13.77 -3.48
CA SER A 63 -7.30 12.64 -3.86
C SER A 63 -7.25 11.63 -2.71
N TYR A 64 -7.33 10.33 -3.02
CA TYR A 64 -7.09 9.28 -2.03
C TYR A 64 -5.70 8.65 -2.22
N ALA A 65 -5.09 8.17 -1.12
CA ALA A 65 -3.81 7.48 -1.17
C ALA A 65 -4.00 5.95 -1.13
N SER A 66 -3.14 5.22 -1.82
CA SER A 66 -3.00 3.77 -1.65
C SER A 66 -1.56 3.33 -1.83
N VAL A 67 -1.21 2.19 -1.26
CA VAL A 67 -0.05 1.39 -1.69
C VAL A 67 -0.40 0.69 -2.99
N VAL A 68 0.54 0.74 -3.94
CA VAL A 68 0.48 0.05 -5.23
C VAL A 68 1.77 -0.71 -5.47
N CYS A 69 1.71 -1.75 -6.29
CA CYS A 69 2.91 -2.35 -6.86
C CYS A 69 2.96 -2.00 -8.35
N TYR A 70 3.93 -1.17 -8.75
CA TYR A 70 4.24 -0.95 -10.16
C TYR A 70 4.95 -2.17 -10.72
N TYR A 71 4.65 -2.53 -11.96
CA TYR A 71 5.32 -3.64 -12.65
C TYR A 71 5.55 -3.35 -14.14
N ASP A 72 6.60 -3.95 -14.71
CA ASP A 72 6.79 -4.04 -16.16
C ASP A 72 6.08 -5.28 -16.71
N PRO A 73 5.06 -5.14 -17.59
CA PRO A 73 4.31 -6.27 -18.12
C PRO A 73 5.13 -7.13 -19.11
N ASN A 74 6.36 -6.74 -19.43
CA ASN A 74 7.26 -7.54 -20.24
C ASN A 74 8.20 -8.41 -19.39
N ILE A 75 8.13 -8.32 -18.06
CA ILE A 75 8.95 -9.09 -17.12
C ILE A 75 8.01 -9.95 -16.27
N GLU A 76 8.02 -11.26 -16.49
CA GLU A 76 7.14 -12.23 -15.81
C GLU A 76 7.30 -12.17 -14.29
N GLU A 77 8.52 -12.09 -13.79
CA GLU A 77 8.82 -11.99 -12.35
C GLU A 77 8.23 -10.72 -11.71
N ALA A 78 8.19 -9.61 -12.45
CA ALA A 78 7.60 -8.36 -11.96
C ALA A 78 6.06 -8.46 -11.85
N ILE A 79 5.43 -9.13 -12.81
CA ILE A 79 3.99 -9.42 -12.79
C ILE A 79 3.66 -10.32 -11.59
N ASP A 80 4.40 -11.42 -11.46
CA ASP A 80 4.23 -12.39 -10.38
C ASP A 80 4.44 -11.74 -9.01
N TYR A 81 5.44 -10.87 -8.88
CA TYR A 81 5.66 -10.10 -7.66
C TYR A 81 4.47 -9.20 -7.32
N ALA A 82 3.95 -8.44 -8.30
CA ALA A 82 2.80 -7.56 -8.08
C ALA A 82 1.56 -8.35 -7.63
N VAL A 83 1.27 -9.49 -8.27
CA VAL A 83 0.17 -10.39 -7.90
C VAL A 83 0.40 -11.01 -6.52
N LYS A 84 1.65 -11.38 -6.19
CA LYS A 84 2.02 -11.89 -4.86
C LYS A 84 1.77 -10.82 -3.80
N CYS A 85 2.13 -9.56 -4.03
CA CYS A 85 1.83 -8.46 -3.11
C CYS A 85 0.33 -8.30 -2.88
N GLU A 86 -0.48 -8.31 -3.93
CA GLU A 86 -1.95 -8.17 -3.82
C GLU A 86 -2.55 -9.33 -3.01
N ASN A 87 -2.16 -10.58 -3.32
CA ASN A 87 -2.63 -11.77 -2.62
C ASN A 87 -2.12 -11.91 -1.17
N ASN A 88 -1.08 -11.18 -0.80
CA ASN A 88 -0.47 -11.24 0.53
C ASN A 88 -0.64 -9.93 1.32
N LEU A 89 -1.60 -9.08 0.94
CA LEU A 89 -2.04 -7.97 1.77
C LEU A 89 -2.30 -8.50 3.20
N PRO A 90 -1.71 -7.90 4.25
CA PRO A 90 -1.94 -8.35 5.62
C PRO A 90 -3.40 -8.17 6.02
N GLU A 91 -3.87 -9.06 6.88
CA GLU A 91 -5.18 -8.94 7.52
C GLU A 91 -5.17 -7.83 8.59
N ASN A 92 -4.09 -7.74 9.35
CA ASN A 92 -3.95 -6.81 10.49
C ASN A 92 -2.58 -6.10 10.49
N TRP A 93 -2.50 -5.00 11.24
CA TRP A 93 -1.23 -4.29 11.48
C TRP A 93 -0.25 -5.15 12.29
N ASP A 94 1.01 -5.19 11.89
CA ASP A 94 2.07 -5.78 12.72
C ASP A 94 2.45 -4.85 13.89
N GLU A 95 3.22 -5.36 14.85
CA GLU A 95 3.59 -4.62 16.06
C GLU A 95 4.25 -3.27 15.76
N GLN A 96 5.11 -3.22 14.74
CA GLN A 96 5.81 -2.00 14.34
C GLN A 96 4.83 -0.97 13.75
N ALA A 97 3.94 -1.40 12.86
CA ALA A 97 2.92 -0.52 12.29
C ALA A 97 1.96 -0.01 13.38
N ARG A 98 1.60 -0.85 14.36
CA ARG A 98 0.77 -0.43 15.50
C ARG A 98 1.44 0.64 16.36
N GLU A 99 2.74 0.53 16.61
CA GLU A 99 3.51 1.56 17.32
C GLU A 99 3.58 2.86 16.52
N GLU A 100 3.91 2.79 15.23
CA GLU A 100 3.98 3.95 14.32
C GLU A 100 2.64 4.70 14.23
N LEU A 101 1.52 3.98 14.29
CA LEU A 101 0.17 4.52 14.20
C LEU A 101 -0.45 4.89 15.56
N GLY A 102 0.21 4.55 16.68
CA GLY A 102 -0.32 4.81 18.02
C GLY A 102 -1.54 3.95 18.38
N LEU A 103 -1.61 2.73 17.86
CA LEU A 103 -2.70 1.76 18.09
C LEU A 103 -2.44 0.84 19.31
N SER A 104 -1.51 1.23 20.20
CA SER A 104 -1.08 0.47 21.39
C SER A 104 -1.99 0.66 22.59
#